data_AF-A0A1G5KJR1-F1
#
_entry.id   AF-A0A1G5KJR1-F1
#
_cell.length_a   1.000
_cell.length_b   1.000
_cell.length_c   1.000
_cell.angle_alpha   90.00
_cell.angle_beta   90.00
_cell.angle_gamma   90.00
#
_symmetry.space_group_name_H-M   'P 1'
#
loop_
_entity.id
_entity.type
_entity.pdbx_description
1 polymer ?
#
loop_
_entity_poly.entity_id
_entity_poly.type
_entity_poly.pdbx_seq_one_letter_code
_entity_poly.pdbx_strand_id
1 'polypeptide(L)'
;MIAISRWLIEKPYRGTVINIAMLITVLALIGSAGLLRIVGGGAVAIAAAHFFLHAARRAFLSRAAMNLYQALLIWVPGVLAVGLAAASLHVLTSYESNALEYGMGTVLLAWQLAVLTVAGYDLRAQSMRRSTATGDL
;
A
#
# COMPACT_ATOMS: atom_id res chain seq x y z
N MET A 1 6.98 1.63 25.99
CA MET A 1 6.19 0.57 25.31
C MET A 1 4.69 0.87 25.20
N ILE A 2 4.03 1.45 26.21
CA ILE A 2 2.56 1.68 26.21
C ILE A 2 2.08 2.58 25.05
N ALA A 3 2.88 3.56 24.62
CA ALA A 3 2.54 4.46 23.50
C ALA A 3 2.43 3.73 22.15
N ILE A 4 3.33 2.78 21.88
CA ILE A 4 3.37 2.03 20.62
C ILE A 4 2.20 1.04 20.55
N SER A 5 1.92 0.33 21.64
CA SER A 5 0.77 -0.60 21.69
C SER A 5 -0.55 0.15 21.48
N ARG A 6 -0.72 1.30 22.15
CA ARG A 6 -1.89 2.16 21.96
C ARG A 6 -2.00 2.71 20.53
N TRP A 7 -0.88 3.08 19.91
CA TRP A 7 -0.86 3.44 18.49
C TRP A 7 -1.23 2.23 17.62
N LEU A 8 -0.73 1.03 17.87
CA LEU A 8 -1.13 -0.15 17.09
C LEU A 8 -2.63 -0.44 17.17
N ILE A 9 -3.23 -0.28 18.36
CA ILE A 9 -4.63 -0.64 18.63
C ILE A 9 -5.61 0.39 18.07
N GLU A 10 -5.21 1.67 17.98
CA GLU A 10 -6.11 2.77 17.60
C GLU A 10 -6.64 2.67 16.16
N LYS A 11 -5.95 2.00 15.24
CA LYS A 11 -6.46 1.78 13.88
C LYS A 11 -6.20 0.35 13.37
N PRO A 12 -7.23 -0.37 12.88
CA PRO A 12 -7.14 -1.80 12.57
C PRO A 12 -6.17 -2.13 11.42
N TYR A 13 -5.85 -1.17 10.56
CA TYR A 13 -4.93 -1.37 9.44
C TYR A 13 -3.45 -1.27 9.83
N ARG A 14 -3.12 -0.73 11.03
CA ARG A 14 -1.73 -0.57 11.48
C ARG A 14 -1.05 -1.93 11.67
N GLY A 15 -1.79 -2.94 12.15
CA GLY A 15 -1.31 -4.32 12.24
C GLY A 15 -0.98 -4.93 10.89
N THR A 16 -1.85 -4.73 9.88
CA THR A 16 -1.60 -5.20 8.51
C THR A 16 -0.35 -4.59 7.90
N VAL A 17 -0.14 -3.28 8.06
CA VAL A 17 1.05 -2.59 7.58
C VAL A 17 2.32 -3.14 8.22
N ILE A 18 2.30 -3.35 9.54
CA ILE A 18 3.45 -3.90 10.28
C ILE A 18 3.73 -5.33 9.83
N ASN A 19 2.71 -6.18 9.68
CA ASN A 19 2.88 -7.56 9.23
C ASN A 19 3.48 -7.62 7.83
N ILE A 20 3.03 -6.76 6.92
CA ILE A 20 3.60 -6.66 5.56
C ILE A 20 5.06 -6.19 5.61
N ALA A 21 5.37 -5.14 6.39
CA ALA A 21 6.72 -4.63 6.54
C ALA A 21 7.68 -5.65 7.17
N MET A 22 7.23 -6.39 8.19
CA MET A 22 8.00 -7.47 8.80
C MET A 22 8.22 -8.61 7.80
N LEU A 23 7.18 -9.02 7.07
CA LEU A 23 7.29 -10.08 6.06
C LEU A 23 8.33 -9.73 4.99
N ILE A 24 8.32 -8.50 4.47
CA ILE A 24 9.31 -8.02 3.48
C ILE A 24 10.71 -8.02 4.07
N THR A 25 10.86 -7.54 5.29
CA THR A 25 12.16 -7.54 5.98
C THR A 25 12.71 -8.96 6.16
N VAL A 26 11.85 -9.91 6.57
CA VAL A 26 12.25 -11.32 6.72
C VAL A 26 12.62 -11.93 5.37
N LEU A 27 11.85 -11.69 4.32
CA LEU A 27 12.18 -12.14 2.97
C LEU A 27 13.50 -11.56 2.47
N ALA A 28 13.75 -10.29 2.78
CA ALA A 28 14.99 -9.61 2.43
C ALA A 28 16.19 -10.24 3.17
N LEU A 29 16.03 -10.57 4.45
CA LEU A 29 17.07 -11.24 5.25
C LEU A 29 17.37 -12.67 4.78
N ILE A 30 16.39 -13.38 4.22
CA ILE A 30 16.60 -14.71 3.63
C ILE A 30 17.51 -14.61 2.38
N GLY A 31 17.57 -13.45 1.72
CA GLY A 31 18.43 -13.23 0.55
C GLY A 31 18.00 -13.97 -0.72
N SER A 32 16.82 -14.62 -0.71
CA SER A 32 16.32 -15.37 -1.87
C SER A 32 15.56 -14.45 -2.82
N ALA A 33 16.21 -14.06 -3.92
CA ALA A 33 15.60 -13.22 -4.96
C ALA A 33 14.31 -13.85 -5.55
N GLY A 34 14.26 -15.19 -5.66
CA GLY A 34 13.07 -15.90 -6.16
C GLY A 34 11.87 -15.75 -5.22
N LEU A 35 12.06 -15.96 -3.92
CA LEU A 35 11.00 -15.77 -2.92
C LEU A 35 10.55 -14.31 -2.85
N LEU A 36 11.50 -13.38 -2.94
CA LEU A 36 11.20 -11.95 -2.93
C LEU A 36 10.38 -11.52 -4.16
N ARG A 37 10.67 -12.06 -5.36
CA ARG A 37 9.86 -11.83 -6.57
C ARG A 37 8.44 -12.33 -6.39
N ILE A 38 8.26 -13.57 -5.93
CA ILE A 38 6.94 -14.19 -5.82
C ILE A 38 6.13 -13.54 -4.70
N VAL A 39 6.68 -13.47 -3.48
CA VAL A 39 5.94 -12.99 -2.31
C VAL A 39 5.88 -11.47 -2.28
N GLY A 40 6.98 -10.78 -2.57
CA GLY A 40 7.00 -9.31 -2.68
C GLY A 40 6.15 -8.82 -3.85
N GLY A 41 6.26 -9.48 -5.02
CA GLY A 41 5.40 -9.20 -6.17
C GLY A 41 3.92 -9.46 -5.87
N GLY A 42 3.61 -10.58 -5.21
CA GLY A 42 2.25 -10.90 -4.77
C GLY A 42 1.69 -9.86 -3.80
N ALA A 43 2.48 -9.41 -2.82
CA ALA A 43 2.09 -8.36 -1.89
C ALA A 43 1.80 -7.03 -2.60
N VAL A 44 2.66 -6.62 -3.54
CA VAL A 44 2.43 -5.43 -4.37
C VAL A 44 1.17 -5.57 -5.21
N ALA A 45 0.96 -6.73 -5.85
CA ALA A 45 -0.23 -6.98 -6.65
C ALA A 45 -1.52 -6.91 -5.81
N ILE A 46 -1.54 -7.50 -4.61
CA ILE A 46 -2.69 -7.46 -3.71
C ILE A 46 -2.95 -6.02 -3.22
N ALA A 47 -1.91 -5.30 -2.79
CA ALA A 47 -2.04 -3.92 -2.33
C ALA A 47 -2.52 -2.98 -3.45
N ALA A 48 -1.96 -3.13 -4.66
CA ALA A 48 -2.37 -2.40 -5.85
C ALA A 48 -3.83 -2.70 -6.21
N ALA A 49 -4.21 -3.98 -6.27
CA ALA A 49 -5.60 -4.37 -6.56
C ALA A 49 -6.57 -3.81 -5.53
N HIS A 50 -6.23 -3.90 -4.23
CA HIS A 50 -7.04 -3.34 -3.17
C HIS A 50 -7.23 -1.82 -3.34
N PHE A 51 -6.15 -1.08 -3.59
CA PHE A 51 -6.21 0.36 -3.86
C PHE A 51 -7.05 0.68 -5.09
N PHE A 52 -6.78 0.03 -6.22
CA PHE A 52 -7.47 0.27 -7.50
C PHE A 52 -8.97 -0.04 -7.42
N LEU A 53 -9.36 -1.13 -6.76
CA LEU A 53 -10.78 -1.46 -6.59
C LEU A 53 -11.51 -0.38 -5.79
N HIS A 54 -10.91 0.17 -4.75
CA HIS A 54 -11.52 1.22 -3.94
C HIS A 54 -11.52 2.58 -4.66
N ALA A 55 -10.43 2.92 -5.35
CA ALA A 55 -10.34 4.14 -6.16
C ALA A 55 -11.35 4.10 -7.31
N ALA A 56 -11.48 2.97 -8.02
CA ALA A 56 -12.46 2.77 -9.08
C ALA A 56 -13.89 2.84 -8.57
N ARG A 57 -14.24 2.11 -7.49
CA ARG A 57 -15.57 2.20 -6.88
C ARG A 57 -15.93 3.64 -6.51
N ARG A 58 -14.98 4.39 -5.93
CA ARG A 58 -15.20 5.80 -5.59
C ARG A 58 -15.41 6.68 -6.82
N ALA A 59 -14.62 6.48 -7.87
CA ALA A 59 -14.75 7.20 -9.13
C ALA A 59 -16.11 6.91 -9.80
N PHE A 60 -16.57 5.66 -9.78
CA PHE A 60 -17.89 5.27 -10.29
C PHE A 60 -19.04 5.92 -9.50
N LEU A 61 -18.97 5.91 -8.16
CA LEU A 61 -20.00 6.52 -7.32
C LEU A 61 -20.03 8.05 -7.39
N SER A 62 -18.90 8.67 -7.75
CA SER A 62 -18.79 10.14 -7.80
C SER A 62 -18.87 10.69 -9.23
N ARG A 63 -19.13 9.84 -10.24
CA ARG A 63 -18.99 10.17 -11.66
C ARG A 63 -19.77 11.40 -12.12
N ALA A 64 -20.93 11.68 -11.51
CA ALA A 64 -21.76 12.83 -11.83
C ALA A 64 -21.27 14.17 -11.25
N ALA A 65 -20.36 14.16 -10.26
CA ALA A 65 -19.92 15.35 -9.53
C ALA A 65 -18.38 15.51 -9.47
N MET A 66 -17.63 14.60 -10.09
CA MET A 66 -16.18 14.54 -9.94
C MET A 66 -15.47 15.39 -10.99
N ASN A 67 -14.82 16.46 -10.53
CA ASN A 67 -13.97 17.27 -11.38
C ASN A 67 -12.67 16.52 -11.72
N LEU A 68 -12.08 16.75 -12.90
CA LEU A 68 -10.88 16.04 -13.38
C LEU A 68 -9.72 16.13 -12.37
N TYR A 69 -9.57 17.29 -11.74
CA TYR A 69 -8.57 17.53 -10.69
C TYR A 69 -8.73 16.60 -9.48
N GLN A 70 -9.96 16.32 -9.04
CA GLN A 70 -10.21 15.40 -7.93
C GLN A 70 -9.92 13.95 -8.31
N ALA A 71 -10.17 13.58 -9.57
CA ALA A 71 -9.80 12.27 -10.08
C ALA A 71 -8.29 12.09 -10.06
N LEU A 72 -7.52 13.07 -10.55
CA LEU A 72 -6.06 13.04 -10.50
C LEU A 72 -5.54 12.94 -9.06
N LEU A 73 -6.07 13.72 -8.12
CA LEU A 73 -5.66 13.65 -6.71
C LEU A 73 -5.88 12.28 -6.06
N ILE A 74 -6.88 11.52 -6.50
CA ILE A 74 -7.13 10.17 -5.99
C ILE A 74 -6.21 9.15 -6.66
N TRP A 75 -6.02 9.24 -7.98
CA TRP A 75 -5.32 8.22 -8.74
C TRP A 75 -3.79 8.38 -8.74
N VAL A 76 -3.29 9.61 -8.86
CA VAL A 76 -1.85 9.89 -9.00
C VAL A 76 -1.02 9.31 -7.84
N PRO A 77 -1.37 9.52 -6.56
CA PRO A 77 -0.57 8.99 -5.45
C PRO A 77 -0.48 7.47 -5.47
N GLY A 78 -1.58 6.79 -5.79
CA GLY A 78 -1.59 5.32 -5.83
C GLY A 78 -0.84 4.74 -7.01
N VAL A 79 -1.00 5.32 -8.20
CA VAL A 79 -0.24 4.89 -9.40
C VAL A 79 1.26 5.10 -9.18
N LEU A 80 1.66 6.25 -8.61
CA LEU A 80 3.05 6.51 -8.25
C LEU A 80 3.57 5.51 -7.22
N ALA A 81 2.80 5.21 -6.17
CA ALA A 81 3.21 4.25 -5.15
C ALA A 81 3.36 2.82 -5.72
N VAL A 82 2.46 2.39 -6.61
CA VAL A 82 2.60 1.10 -7.32
C VAL A 82 3.84 1.08 -8.21
N GLY A 83 4.07 2.14 -8.99
CA GLY A 83 5.26 2.25 -9.84
C GLY A 83 6.56 2.20 -9.04
N LEU A 84 6.63 2.94 -7.93
CA LEU A 84 7.78 2.93 -7.02
C LEU A 84 7.96 1.59 -6.33
N ALA A 85 6.88 0.90 -5.95
CA ALA A 85 6.96 -0.44 -5.38
C ALA A 85 7.52 -1.45 -6.40
N ALA A 86 7.04 -1.40 -7.65
CA ALA A 86 7.56 -2.24 -8.73
C ALA A 86 9.04 -1.95 -9.03
N ALA A 87 9.44 -0.67 -9.08
CA ALA A 87 10.83 -0.27 -9.25
C ALA A 87 11.71 -0.76 -8.09
N SER A 88 11.23 -0.64 -6.85
CA SER A 88 11.96 -1.11 -5.66
C SER A 88 12.13 -2.64 -5.68
N LEU A 89 11.10 -3.38 -6.10
CA LEU A 89 11.17 -4.82 -6.29
C LEU A 89 12.15 -5.21 -7.41
N HIS A 90 12.20 -4.43 -8.49
CA HIS A 90 13.17 -4.65 -9.55
C HIS A 90 14.62 -4.46 -9.06
N VAL A 91 14.90 -3.37 -8.34
CA VAL A 91 16.20 -3.14 -7.69
C VAL A 91 16.56 -4.31 -6.78
N LEU A 92 15.65 -4.69 -5.87
CA LEU A 92 15.86 -5.80 -4.94
C LEU A 92 16.18 -7.14 -5.59
N THR A 93 15.80 -7.33 -6.85
CA THR A 93 16.00 -8.60 -7.56
C THR A 93 17.11 -8.54 -8.60
N SER A 94 17.78 -7.39 -8.70
CA SER A 94 18.90 -7.13 -9.62
C SER A 94 20.23 -6.99 -8.88
N TYR A 95 20.21 -6.66 -7.58
CA TYR A 95 21.39 -6.50 -6.73
C TYR A 95 21.52 -7.64 -5.71
N GLU A 96 22.76 -7.91 -5.29
CA GLU A 96 23.05 -8.88 -4.22
C GLU A 96 22.58 -8.36 -2.85
N SER A 97 22.25 -9.28 -1.94
CA SER A 97 21.69 -8.95 -0.62
C SER A 97 22.59 -8.08 0.27
N ASN A 98 23.90 -8.06 -0.01
CA ASN A 98 24.89 -7.31 0.77
C ASN A 98 25.13 -5.89 0.21
N ALA A 99 24.53 -5.55 -0.93
CA ALA A 99 24.67 -4.26 -1.56
C ALA A 99 23.81 -3.20 -0.85
N LEU A 100 24.28 -1.96 -0.77
CA LEU A 100 23.55 -0.87 -0.13
C LEU A 100 22.21 -0.59 -0.83
N GLU A 101 22.19 -0.77 -2.14
CA GLU A 101 21.03 -0.67 -3.03
C GLU A 101 19.92 -1.65 -2.63
N TYR A 102 20.29 -2.85 -2.17
CA TYR A 102 19.34 -3.84 -1.68
C TYR A 102 18.66 -3.38 -0.39
N GLY A 103 19.43 -2.81 0.55
CA GLY A 103 18.90 -2.22 1.78
C GLY A 103 17.94 -1.06 1.49
N MET A 104 18.33 -0.14 0.60
CA MET A 104 17.48 0.97 0.17
C MET A 104 16.20 0.50 -0.52
N GLY A 105 16.30 -0.48 -1.41
CA GLY A 105 15.16 -1.08 -2.10
C GLY A 105 14.18 -1.74 -1.13
N THR A 106 14.68 -2.37 -0.06
CA THR A 106 13.85 -3.01 0.98
C THR A 106 13.03 -1.97 1.73
N VAL A 107 13.69 -0.90 2.19
CA VAL A 107 13.04 0.19 2.93
C VAL A 107 12.01 0.90 2.05
N LEU A 108 12.37 1.21 0.80
CA LEU A 108 11.45 1.82 -0.15
C LEU A 108 10.24 0.93 -0.42
N LEU A 109 10.43 -0.36 -0.68
CA LEU A 109 9.34 -1.31 -0.93
C LEU A 109 8.38 -1.39 0.27
N ALA A 110 8.92 -1.54 1.48
CA ALA A 110 8.12 -1.59 2.71
C ALA A 110 7.33 -0.28 2.91
N TRP A 111 7.96 0.87 2.66
CA TRP A 111 7.31 2.18 2.73
C TRP A 111 6.17 2.32 1.71
N GLN A 112 6.40 1.99 0.44
CA GLN A 112 5.36 2.10 -0.59
C GLN A 112 4.16 1.20 -0.30
N LEU A 113 4.40 -0.02 0.21
CA LEU A 113 3.32 -0.92 0.63
C LEU A 113 2.55 -0.38 1.83
N ALA A 114 3.23 0.26 2.79
CA ALA A 114 2.57 0.95 3.88
C ALA A 114 1.68 2.09 3.37
N VAL A 115 2.19 2.93 2.47
CA VAL A 115 1.44 4.04 1.86
C VAL A 115 0.21 3.52 1.09
N LEU A 116 0.37 2.50 0.25
CA LEU A 116 -0.74 1.90 -0.51
C LEU A 116 -1.81 1.33 0.41
N THR A 117 -1.40 0.65 1.48
CA THR A 117 -2.33 0.08 2.46
C THR A 117 -3.09 1.20 3.16
N VAL A 118 -2.40 2.21 3.68
CA VAL A 118 -3.03 3.36 4.35
C VAL A 118 -3.99 4.08 3.42
N ALA A 119 -3.55 4.39 2.19
CA ALA A 119 -4.38 5.05 1.20
C ALA A 119 -5.65 4.23 0.87
N GLY A 120 -5.51 2.91 0.69
CA GLY A 120 -6.65 2.03 0.46
C GLY A 120 -7.65 2.03 1.62
N TYR A 121 -7.18 2.04 2.87
CA TYR A 121 -8.03 2.12 4.04
C TYR A 121 -8.71 3.49 4.21
N ASP A 122 -8.00 4.59 3.95
CA ASP A 122 -8.58 5.93 4.03
C ASP A 122 -9.67 6.13 2.96
N LEU A 123 -9.47 5.61 1.74
CA LEU A 123 -10.51 5.59 0.71
C LEU A 123 -11.75 4.82 1.17
N ARG A 124 -11.56 3.66 1.81
CA ARG A 124 -12.65 2.85 2.36
C ARG A 124 -13.38 3.57 3.50
N ALA A 125 -12.65 4.15 4.45
CA ALA A 125 -13.24 4.87 5.59
C ALA A 125 -14.09 6.07 5.14
N GLN A 126 -13.63 6.81 4.12
CA GLN A 126 -14.39 7.92 3.54
C GLN A 126 -15.66 7.44 2.83
N SER A 127 -15.63 6.28 2.16
CA SER A 127 -16.83 5.71 1.53
C SER A 127 -17.92 5.34 2.54
N MET A 128 -17.56 4.76 3.69
CA MET A 128 -18.52 4.41 4.75
C MET A 128 -19.17 5.65 5.36
N ARG A 129 -18.39 6.70 5.67
CA ARG A 129 -18.92 7.95 6.22
C ARG A 129 -19.94 8.62 5.31
N ARG A 130 -19.78 8.47 3.98
CA ARG A 130 -20.72 9.03 3.00
C ARG A 130 -22.05 8.29 3.02
N SER A 131 -22.03 6.96 3.06
CA SER A 131 -23.25 6.12 3.13
C SER A 131 -24.05 6.37 4.42
N THR A 132 -23.38 6.56 5.57
CA THR A 132 -24.08 6.93 6.81
C THR A 132 -24.69 8.33 6.77
N ALA A 133 -24.07 9.26 6.04
CA ALA A 133 -24.55 10.65 5.93
C ALA A 133 -25.70 10.82 4.93
N THR A 134 -25.76 9.97 3.90
CA THR A 134 -26.87 9.97 2.94
C THR A 134 -28.12 9.27 3.47
N GLY A 135 -28.02 8.58 4.62
CA GLY A 135 -29.17 7.96 5.27
C GLY A 135 -29.90 7.06 4.28
N ASP A 136 -29.21 6.07 3.72
CA ASP A 136 -29.85 5.03 2.92
C ASP A 136 -30.80 4.24 3.85
N LEU A 137 -32.02 4.79 3.97
CA LEU A 137 -33.29 4.20 4.38
C LEU A 137 -33.84 3.35 3.24
#